data_AF-A0A5C8UCD8-F1
#
_entry.id   AF-A0A5C8UCD8-F1
#
_cell.length_a   1.000
_cell.length_b   1.000
_cell.length_c   1.000
_cell.angle_alpha   90.00
_cell.angle_beta   90.00
_cell.angle_gamma   90.00
#
_symmetry.space_group_name_H-M   'P 1'
#
loop_
_entity.id
_entity.type
_entity.pdbx_description
1 polymer ?
#
loop_
_entity_poly.entity_id
_entity_poly.type
_entity_poly.pdbx_seq_one_letter_code
_entity_poly.pdbx_strand_id
1 'polypeptide(L)' 'MARRYGRAPRGERCRVGVPQGHWKTTTITAALRTSGLVAMTTFDDATDGGRFSHGELGAM' A
#
# COMPACT_ATOMS: atom_id res chain seq x y z
N MET A 1 -1.63 -3.24 9.51
CA MET A 1 -2.65 -2.20 9.34
C MET A 1 -3.98 -2.70 9.92
N ALA A 2 -4.44 -2.15 11.05
CA ALA A 2 -5.72 -2.49 11.66
C ALA A 2 -6.74 -1.36 11.43
N ARG A 3 -8.04 -1.67 11.30
CA ARG A 3 -9.07 -0.63 11.22
C ARG A 3 -9.04 0.22 12.51
N ARG A 4 -8.92 1.54 12.36
CA ARG A 4 -8.92 2.48 13.49
C ARG A 4 -10.24 2.51 14.25
N TYR A 5 -11.35 2.28 13.55
CA TYR A 5 -12.70 2.32 14.13
C TYR A 5 -13.54 1.13 13.67
N GLY A 6 -14.36 0.62 14.57
CA GLY A 6 -15.37 -0.40 14.33
C GLY A 6 -16.69 -0.01 14.98
N ARG A 7 -17.79 -0.63 14.53
CA ARG A 7 -19.13 -0.42 15.09
C ARG A 7 -19.64 -1.75 15.65
N ALA A 8 -20.24 -1.68 16.84
CA ALA A 8 -20.93 -2.78 17.48
C ALA A 8 -22.23 -2.26 18.12
N PRO A 9 -23.23 -3.13 18.33
CA PRO A 9 -24.42 -2.79 19.11
C PRO A 9 -24.07 -2.27 20.51
N ARG A 10 -24.99 -1.50 21.10
CA ARG A 10 -24.81 -0.91 22.42
C ARG A 10 -24.70 -2.03 23.47
N GLY A 11 -23.62 -2.04 24.25
CA GLY A 11 -23.33 -3.09 25.22
C GLY A 11 -22.47 -4.25 24.70
N GLU A 12 -22.11 -4.24 23.41
CA GLU A 12 -21.26 -5.28 22.83
C GLU A 12 -19.83 -4.80 22.53
N ARG A 13 -18.86 -5.72 22.63
CA ARG A 13 -17.48 -5.46 22.22
C ARG A 13 -17.37 -5.60 20.70
N CYS A 14 -16.85 -4.58 20.03
CA CYS A 14 -16.46 -4.67 18.61
C CYS A 14 -15.27 -5.63 18.45
N ARG A 15 -15.54 -6.86 18.00
CA ARG A 15 -14.50 -7.84 17.67
C ARG A 15 -14.00 -7.58 16.25
N VAL A 16 -12.68 -7.46 16.10
CA VAL A 16 -12.04 -7.31 14.78
C VAL A 16 -10.84 -8.24 14.70
N GLY A 17 -10.77 -9.00 13.61
CA GLY A 17 -9.58 -9.78 13.28
C GLY A 17 -8.49 -8.83 12.79
N VAL A 18 -7.33 -8.86 13.45
CA VAL A 18 -6.13 -8.14 13.00
C VAL A 18 -5.07 -9.20 12.73
N PRO A 19 -4.57 -9.31 11.48
CA PRO A 19 -3.44 -10.17 11.15
C PRO A 19 -2.31 -9.97 12.17
N GLN A 20 -1.89 -11.05 12.82
CA GLN A 20 -0.76 -11.06 13.74
C GLN A 20 0.47 -11.50 12.95
N GLY A 21 1.61 -10.83 13.17
CA GLY A 21 2.87 -11.12 12.48
C GLY A 21 3.32 -10.01 11.52
N HIS A 22 4.17 -10.37 10.56
CA HIS A 22 4.65 -9.43 9.55
C HIS A 22 3.54 -9.13 8.55
N TRP A 23 3.19 -7.86 8.46
CA TRP A 23 2.30 -7.39 7.43
C TRP A 23 3.00 -7.51 6.09
N LYS A 24 2.30 -8.06 5.09
CA LYS A 24 2.73 -7.90 3.71
C LYS A 24 2.82 -6.39 3.43
N THR A 25 4.01 -5.93 3.05
CA THR A 25 4.21 -4.54 2.63
C THR A 25 4.00 -4.48 1.13
N THR A 26 3.36 -3.43 0.65
CA THR A 26 3.20 -3.19 -0.78
C THR A 26 3.65 -1.76 -1.04
N THR A 27 4.75 -1.60 -1.75
CA THR A 27 5.34 -0.32 -2.10
C THR A 27 4.87 0.10 -3.49
N ILE A 28 4.31 1.30 -3.59
CA ILE A 28 3.91 1.88 -4.87
C ILE A 28 4.90 2.98 -5.22
N THR A 29 5.51 2.90 -6.40
CA THR A 29 6.36 3.97 -6.97
C THR A 29 5.63 4.57 -8.16
N ALA A 30 5.51 5.90 -8.20
CA ALA A 30 4.74 6.61 -9.21
C ALA A 30 5.50 7.83 -9.75
N ALA A 31 5.34 8.09 -11.04
CA ALA A 31 5.82 9.29 -11.70
C ALA A 31 4.65 10.25 -11.94
N LEU A 32 4.84 11.51 -11.55
CA LEU A 32 3.83 12.57 -11.65
C LEU A 32 4.35 13.72 -12.52
N ARG A 33 3.48 14.25 -13.39
CA ARG A 33 3.63 15.53 -14.09
C ARG A 33 2.55 16.50 -13.60
N THR A 34 2.68 17.78 -13.87
CA THR A 34 1.62 18.80 -13.64
C THR A 34 0.28 18.44 -14.29
N SER A 35 0.30 17.64 -15.36
CA SER A 35 -0.88 17.12 -16.05
C SER A 35 -1.47 15.85 -15.42
N GLY A 36 -0.78 15.21 -14.47
CA GLY A 36 -1.26 13.99 -13.81
C GLY A 36 -0.21 12.89 -13.66
N LEU A 37 -0.68 11.71 -13.25
CA LEU A 37 0.11 10.48 -13.15
C LEU A 37 0.48 9.99 -14.55
N VAL A 38 1.77 9.70 -14.75
CA VAL A 38 2.30 9.27 -16.07
C VAL A 38 2.93 7.89 -16.05
N ALA A 39 3.22 7.34 -14.86
CA ALA A 39 3.58 5.93 -14.69
C ALA A 39 3.41 5.51 -13.23
N MET A 40 3.17 4.21 -13.01
CA MET A 40 3.09 3.60 -11.69
C MET A 40 3.61 2.16 -11.73
N THR A 41 4.26 1.73 -10.66
CA THR A 41 4.65 0.33 -10.45
C THR A 41 4.46 -0.04 -8.97
N THR A 42 4.28 -1.33 -8.70
CA THR A 42 3.98 -1.87 -7.38
C THR A 42 4.93 -3.02 -7.06
N PHE A 43 5.46 -3.03 -5.84
CA PHE A 43 6.40 -4.03 -5.33
C PHE A 43 5.92 -4.58 -3.99
N ASP A 44 6.23 -5.84 -3.70
CA ASP A 44 5.92 -6.45 -2.40
C ASP A 44 6.99 -6.18 -1.32
N ASP A 45 8.06 -5.46 -1.70
CA ASP A 45 9.21 -5.15 -0.85
C ASP A 45 9.56 -3.65 -0.94
N ALA A 46 10.60 -3.25 -0.21
CA ALA A 46 11.13 -1.89 -0.27
C ALA A 46 11.72 -1.58 -1.65
N THR A 47 11.55 -0.31 -2.08
CA THR A 47 12.24 0.22 -3.26
C THR A 47 13.75 0.25 -3.03
N ASP A 48 14.52 -0.14 -4.06
CA ASP A 48 15.99 -0.04 -4.08
C ASP A 48 16.48 0.73 -5.33
N GLY A 49 17.79 0.93 -5.43
CA GLY A 49 18.40 1.66 -6.54
C GLY A 49 18.24 0.97 -7.90
N GLY A 50 18.18 -0.36 -7.93
CA GLY A 50 17.94 -1.13 -9.16
C GLY A 50 16.55 -0.87 -9.72
N ARG A 51 15.52 -0.99 -8.86
CA ARG A 51 14.11 -0.74 -9.18
C ARG A 51 13.83 0.71 -9.56
N PHE A 52 14.59 1.66 -9.02
CA PHE A 52 14.44 3.08 -9.37
C PHE A 52 15.14 3.44 -10.69
N SER A 53 16.31 2.84 -10.97
CA SER A 53 17.12 3.15 -12.15
C SER A 53 16.65 2.44 -13.41
N HIS A 54 16.22 1.18 -13.29
CA HIS A 54 15.62 0.42 -14.37
C HIS A 54 14.14 0.72 -14.30
N GLY A 55 13.69 1.67 -15.11
CA GLY A 55 12.29 2.07 -15.19
C GLY A 55 11.37 0.92 -15.60
N GLU A 56 11.07 0.02 -14.65
CA GLU A 56 9.87 -0.85 -14.63
C GLU A 56 8.60 -0.02 -14.38
N LEU A 57 8.68 1.30 -14.62
CA LEU A 57 7.59 2.17 -14.96
C LEU A 57 7.08 1.77 -16.36
N GLY A 58 6.58 0.54 -16.44
CA GLY A 58 5.90 0.02 -17.61
C GLY A 58 4.72 0.92 -17.94
N ALA A 59 4.78 1.48 -19.14
CA ALA A 59 3.74 2.23 -19.79
C ALA A 59 2.37 1.58 -19.60
N MET A 60 1.47 2.28 -18.92
CA MET A 60 0.02 2.27 -19.13
C MET A 60 -0.50 3.68 -18.84
#